data_AF-A0AAD8BAW8-F1
#
_entry.id   AF-A0AAD8BAW8-F1
#
_cell.length_a   1.000
_cell.length_b   1.000
_cell.length_c   1.000
_cell.angle_alpha   90.00
_cell.angle_beta   90.00
_cell.angle_gamma   90.00
#
_symmetry.space_group_name_H-M   'P 1'
#
loop_
_entity.id
_entity.type
_entity.pdbx_description
1 polymer ?
#
loop_
_entity_poly.entity_id
_entity_poly.type
_entity_poly.pdbx_seq_one_letter_code
_entity_poly.pdbx_strand_id
1 'polypeptide(L)'
;MCQSYARFTSVGLAMCQSYARFTSVGLAMCQSYARFTSVGLAMCQSYARFTSVGLAMCQSYARFTSVGLAMCQSYARFTSVGLAMCQSYARFTSVGQAMCQSYARFTSAEQAMCQSQC
;
A
#
# COMPACT_ATOMS: atom_id res chain seq x y z
N MET A 1 11.74 18.54 -2.15
CA MET A 1 12.18 17.56 -1.12
C MET A 1 11.77 18.10 0.23
N CYS A 2 11.23 17.25 1.11
CA CYS A 2 10.79 17.67 2.43
C CYS A 2 11.26 16.64 3.48
N GLN A 3 11.78 17.12 4.61
CA GLN A 3 12.42 16.29 5.64
C GLN A 3 11.42 15.77 6.68
N SER A 4 10.77 16.66 7.43
CA SER A 4 9.86 16.29 8.52
C SER A 4 8.75 17.33 8.70
N TYR A 5 7.49 16.97 8.46
CA TYR A 5 6.36 17.84 8.80
C TYR A 5 5.20 17.04 9.41
N ALA A 6 4.36 17.71 10.19
CA ALA A 6 3.13 17.09 10.69
C ALA A 6 2.15 16.76 9.54
N ARG A 7 2.05 17.66 8.55
CA ARG A 7 1.16 17.52 7.40
C ARG A 7 1.81 18.10 6.15
N PHE A 8 1.73 17.38 5.04
CA PHE A 8 2.26 17.83 3.75
C PHE A 8 1.32 17.43 2.62
N THR A 9 1.15 18.34 1.65
CA THR A 9 0.34 18.11 0.43
C THR A 9 1.13 18.53 -0.79
N SER A 10 1.07 17.76 -1.87
CA SER A 10 1.79 18.06 -3.11
C SER A 10 1.02 17.62 -4.36
N VAL A 11 1.31 18.29 -5.48
CA VAL A 11 0.87 17.92 -6.82
C VAL A 11 2.11 17.82 -7.70
N GLY A 12 2.23 16.76 -8.51
CA GLY A 12 3.41 16.48 -9.34
C GLY A 12 4.33 15.46 -8.69
N LEU A 13 5.60 15.80 -8.50
CA LEU A 13 6.62 14.90 -7.95
C LEU A 13 6.97 15.30 -6.51
N ALA A 14 6.85 14.35 -5.59
CA ALA A 14 7.15 14.54 -4.18
C ALA A 14 8.14 13.49 -3.66
N MET A 15 9.21 13.98 -3.04
CA MET A 15 10.20 13.17 -2.34
C MET A 15 10.27 13.58 -0.88
N CYS A 16 10.06 12.62 -0.01
CA CYS A 16 9.72 12.83 1.38
C CYS A 16 10.35 11.75 2.27
N GLN A 17 10.84 12.16 3.45
CA GLN A 17 11.43 11.25 4.44
C GLN A 17 10.42 10.84 5.51
N SER A 18 9.87 11.81 6.28
CA SER A 18 9.00 11.53 7.42
C SER A 18 7.81 12.50 7.57
N TYR A 19 6.57 11.99 7.71
CA TYR A 19 5.37 12.80 8.05
C TYR A 19 4.38 12.02 8.91
N ALA A 20 3.61 12.74 9.73
CA ALA A 20 2.42 12.15 10.34
C ALA A 20 1.30 11.97 9.31
N ARG A 21 1.08 12.95 8.42
CA ARG A 21 0.10 12.88 7.33
C ARG A 21 0.67 13.43 6.03
N PHE A 22 0.62 12.63 4.97
CA PHE A 22 1.05 13.04 3.64
C PHE A 22 -0.05 12.78 2.60
N THR A 23 -0.25 13.74 1.70
CA THR A 23 -1.16 13.60 0.56
C THR A 23 -0.47 14.04 -0.73
N SER A 24 -0.55 13.23 -1.78
CA SER A 24 0.00 13.59 -3.09
C SER A 24 -0.92 13.21 -4.25
N VAL A 25 -0.85 14.02 -5.31
CA VAL A 25 -1.37 13.70 -6.63
C VAL A 25 -0.20 13.68 -7.61
N GLY A 26 0.04 12.56 -8.28
CA GLY A 26 1.17 12.34 -9.19
C GLY A 26 2.12 11.25 -8.72
N LEU A 27 3.41 11.57 -8.63
CA LEU A 27 4.49 10.67 -8.22
C LEU A 27 4.94 10.98 -6.78
N ALA A 28 4.88 10.00 -5.90
CA ALA A 28 5.36 10.13 -4.53
C ALA A 28 6.34 9.02 -4.13
N MET A 29 7.51 9.44 -3.66
CA MET A 29 8.55 8.57 -3.11
C MET A 29 8.78 8.90 -1.65
N CYS A 30 8.62 7.91 -0.79
CA CYS A 30 8.32 8.14 0.60
C CYS A 30 8.90 7.03 1.51
N GLN A 31 9.66 7.41 2.55
CA GLN A 31 10.24 6.46 3.51
C GLN A 31 9.28 6.05 4.65
N SER A 32 8.92 6.95 5.58
CA SER A 32 8.23 6.57 6.83
C SER A 32 7.06 7.49 7.24
N TYR A 33 5.84 6.95 7.42
CA TYR A 33 4.65 7.78 7.72
C TYR A 33 3.59 7.10 8.57
N ALA A 34 2.86 7.90 9.37
CA ALA A 34 1.69 7.37 10.08
C ALA A 34 0.48 7.21 9.15
N ARG A 35 0.21 8.20 8.28
CA ARG A 35 -0.86 8.14 7.28
C ARG A 35 -0.41 8.73 5.95
N PHE A 36 -0.59 7.98 4.89
CA PHE A 36 -0.27 8.40 3.53
C PHE A 36 -1.45 8.15 2.60
N THR A 37 -1.75 9.15 1.77
CA THR A 37 -2.77 9.06 0.72
C THR A 37 -2.16 9.53 -0.59
N SER A 38 -2.29 8.72 -1.65
CA SER A 38 -1.80 9.08 -2.98
C SER A 38 -2.82 8.80 -4.07
N VAL A 39 -2.78 9.62 -5.10
CA VAL A 39 -3.43 9.37 -6.39
C VAL A 39 -2.33 9.40 -7.45
N GLY A 40 -2.16 8.32 -8.20
CA GLY A 40 -1.10 8.16 -9.21
C GLY A 40 -0.13 7.02 -8.86
N LEU A 41 1.16 7.34 -8.78
CA LEU A 41 2.24 6.40 -8.48
C LEU A 41 2.81 6.67 -7.10
N ALA A 42 2.84 5.65 -6.25
CA ALA A 42 3.41 5.73 -4.90
C ALA A 42 4.40 4.61 -4.64
N MET A 43 5.62 4.99 -4.23
CA MET A 43 6.71 4.09 -3.84
C MET A 43 7.10 4.36 -2.40
N CYS A 44 6.94 3.34 -1.56
CA CYS A 44 6.71 3.54 -0.15
C CYS A 44 7.35 2.41 0.70
N GLN A 45 8.19 2.75 1.69
CA GLN A 45 8.84 1.77 2.57
C GLN A 45 7.98 1.34 3.78
N SER A 46 7.70 2.22 4.76
CA SER A 46 7.11 1.83 6.07
C SER A 46 5.97 2.73 6.56
N TYR A 47 4.79 2.16 6.85
CA TYR A 47 3.60 2.95 7.22
C TYR A 47 2.64 2.27 8.19
N ALA A 48 1.98 3.06 9.04
CA ALA A 48 0.85 2.54 9.82
C ALA A 48 -0.42 2.42 8.98
N ARG A 49 -0.72 3.41 8.12
CA ARG A 49 -1.88 3.39 7.21
C ARG A 49 -1.53 4.00 5.87
N PHE A 50 -1.81 3.25 4.81
CA PHE A 50 -1.60 3.70 3.44
C PHE A 50 -2.86 3.51 2.61
N THR A 51 -3.19 4.54 1.84
CA THR A 51 -4.27 4.52 0.86
C THR A 51 -3.74 5.02 -0.48
N SER A 52 -4.00 4.26 -1.54
CA SER A 52 -3.61 4.64 -2.90
C SER A 52 -4.73 4.42 -3.90
N VAL A 53 -4.73 5.26 -4.92
CA VAL A 53 -5.48 5.07 -6.16
C VAL A 53 -4.47 5.13 -7.31
N GLY A 54 -4.38 4.05 -8.08
CA GLY A 54 -3.41 3.90 -9.17
C GLY A 54 -2.41 2.77 -8.92
N LEU A 55 -1.12 3.09 -8.93
CA LEU A 55 -0.01 2.15 -8.76
C LEU A 55 0.66 2.36 -7.40
N ALA A 56 0.73 1.31 -6.59
CA ALA A 56 1.37 1.33 -5.28
C ALA A 56 2.40 0.20 -5.14
N MET A 57 3.64 0.58 -4.83
CA MET A 57 4.75 -0.33 -4.54
C MET A 57 5.23 -0.11 -3.11
N CYS A 58 5.12 -1.16 -2.31
CA CYS A 58 5.02 -1.01 -0.87
C CYS A 58 5.73 -2.17 -0.13
N GLN A 59 6.64 -1.85 0.80
CA GLN A 59 7.34 -2.85 1.63
C GLN A 59 6.55 -3.29 2.88
N SER A 60 6.41 -2.48 3.93
CA SER A 60 5.87 -2.92 5.24
C SER A 60 4.79 -2.03 5.84
N TYR A 61 3.62 -2.60 6.18
CA TYR A 61 2.46 -1.80 6.63
C TYR A 61 1.57 -2.50 7.67
N ALA A 62 1.00 -1.73 8.60
CA ALA A 62 -0.06 -2.26 9.46
C ALA A 62 -1.41 -2.35 8.72
N ARG A 63 -1.76 -1.34 7.92
CA ARG A 63 -2.98 -1.33 7.11
C ARG A 63 -2.73 -0.71 5.75
N PHE A 64 -3.10 -1.44 4.70
CA PHE A 64 -2.98 -0.98 3.34
C PHE A 64 -4.30 -1.11 2.60
N THR A 65 -4.66 -0.06 1.88
CA THR A 65 -5.83 -0.03 1.00
C THR A 65 -5.40 0.51 -0.36
N SER A 66 -5.76 -0.19 -1.43
CA SER A 66 -5.46 0.22 -2.80
C SER A 66 -6.66 0.04 -3.71
N VAL A 67 -6.73 0.93 -4.70
CA VAL A 67 -7.59 0.78 -5.88
C VAL A 67 -6.67 0.87 -7.10
N GLY A 68 -6.65 -0.18 -7.93
CA GLY A 68 -5.76 -0.29 -9.08
C GLY A 68 -4.78 -1.45 -8.94
N LEU A 69 -3.48 -1.15 -8.98
CA LEU A 69 -2.39 -2.12 -8.95
C LEU A 69 -1.57 -1.94 -7.67
N ALA A 70 -1.46 -3.01 -6.87
CA ALA A 70 -0.71 -3.03 -5.63
C ALA A 70 0.31 -4.16 -5.59
N MET A 71 1.58 -3.80 -5.36
CA MET A 71 2.70 -4.73 -5.15
C MET A 71 3.28 -4.53 -3.77
N CYS A 72 3.31 -5.61 -2.99
CA CYS A 72 3.29 -5.50 -1.55
C CYS A 72 4.08 -6.65 -0.89
N GLN A 73 5.07 -6.36 -0.03
CA GLN A 73 5.80 -7.39 0.72
C GLN A 73 5.06 -7.87 1.99
N SER A 74 4.94 -7.05 3.04
CA SER A 74 4.49 -7.52 4.37
C SER A 74 3.41 -6.63 5.02
N TYR A 75 2.26 -7.23 5.42
CA TYR A 75 1.10 -6.48 5.92
C TYR A 75 0.34 -7.16 7.07
N ALA A 76 -0.12 -6.40 8.07
CA ALA A 76 -1.08 -6.97 9.02
C ALA A 76 -2.50 -7.06 8.42
N ARG A 77 -2.92 -6.02 7.69
CA ARG A 77 -4.20 -6.01 6.96
C ARG A 77 -4.05 -5.38 5.59
N PHE A 78 -4.46 -6.11 4.56
CA PHE A 78 -4.42 -5.66 3.19
C PHE A 78 -5.83 -5.70 2.58
N THR A 79 -6.22 -4.62 1.92
CA THR A 79 -7.45 -4.53 1.13
C THR A 79 -7.13 -3.96 -0.24
N SER A 80 -7.58 -4.63 -1.29
CA SER A 80 -7.38 -4.18 -2.67
C SER A 80 -8.64 -4.29 -3.49
N VAL A 81 -8.78 -3.37 -4.43
CA VAL A 81 -9.70 -3.46 -5.56
C VAL A 81 -8.88 -3.38 -6.84
N GLY A 82 -8.94 -4.41 -7.69
CA GLY A 82 -8.13 -4.54 -8.91
C GLY A 82 -7.10 -5.66 -8.83
N LEU A 83 -5.84 -5.34 -9.10
CA LEU A 83 -4.74 -6.31 -9.13
C LEU A 83 -3.87 -6.18 -7.89
N ALA A 84 -3.70 -7.27 -7.15
CA ALA A 84 -2.87 -7.31 -5.96
C ALA A 84 -1.87 -8.46 -5.98
N MET A 85 -0.60 -8.14 -5.77
CA MET A 85 0.49 -9.08 -5.58
C MET A 85 1.10 -8.88 -4.19
N CYS A 86 0.95 -9.87 -3.33
CA CYS A 86 1.40 -9.79 -1.93
C CYS A 86 2.24 -11.00 -1.50
N GLN A 87 3.28 -10.78 -0.69
CA GLN A 87 4.07 -11.89 -0.14
C GLN A 87 3.46 -12.42 1.16
N SER A 88 3.42 -11.61 2.22
CA SER A 88 3.05 -12.07 3.57
C SER A 88 2.01 -11.17 4.24
N TYR A 89 0.92 -11.75 4.75
CA TYR A 89 -0.12 -10.97 5.41
C TYR A 89 -0.98 -11.71 6.43
N ALA A 90 -1.34 -11.06 7.54
CA ALA A 90 -2.22 -11.70 8.52
C ALA A 90 -3.69 -11.74 8.04
N ARG A 91 -4.17 -10.67 7.38
CA ARG A 91 -5.51 -10.64 6.77
C ARG A 91 -5.46 -9.97 5.41
N PHE A 92 -6.05 -10.62 4.42
CA PHE A 92 -6.12 -10.11 3.06
C PHE A 92 -7.54 -10.19 2.52
N THR A 93 -7.98 -9.07 1.95
CA THR A 93 -9.26 -8.94 1.28
C THR A 93 -9.02 -8.36 -0.10
N SER A 94 -9.55 -9.00 -1.14
CA SER A 94 -9.46 -8.52 -2.52
C SER A 94 -10.80 -8.60 -3.24
N VAL A 95 -11.02 -7.61 -4.09
CA VAL A 95 -12.03 -7.65 -5.15
C VAL A 95 -11.24 -7.45 -6.44
N GLY A 96 -11.17 -8.48 -7.30
CA GLY A 96 -10.18 -8.47 -8.37
C GLY A 96 -9.32 -9.73 -8.41
N GLN A 97 -8.19 -9.60 -9.11
CA GLN A 97 -7.15 -10.62 -9.19
C GLN A 97 -6.15 -10.45 -8.04
N ALA A 98 -5.98 -11.50 -7.25
CA ALA A 98 -5.03 -11.57 -6.16
C ALA A 98 -4.03 -12.71 -6.33
N MET A 99 -2.74 -12.40 -6.18
CA MET A 99 -1.64 -13.36 -6.09
C MET A 99 -0.93 -13.19 -4.76
N CYS A 100 -0.83 -14.29 -3.99
CA CYS A 100 -0.51 -14.16 -2.58
C CYS A 100 0.25 -15.40 -2.02
N GLN A 101 1.33 -15.23 -1.23
CA GLN A 101 2.20 -16.37 -0.82
C GLN A 101 1.97 -16.93 0.58
N SER A 102 1.69 -16.09 1.57
CA SER A 102 1.58 -16.51 2.97
C SER A 102 0.52 -15.71 3.69
N TYR A 103 -0.44 -16.42 4.31
CA TYR A 103 -1.57 -15.75 4.96
C TYR A 103 -2.19 -16.51 6.13
N ALA A 104 -2.73 -15.74 7.09
CA ALA A 104 -3.53 -16.31 8.17
C ALA A 104 -5.04 -16.28 7.87
N ARG A 105 -5.53 -15.25 7.17
CA ARG A 105 -6.92 -15.18 6.67
C ARG A 105 -6.98 -14.52 5.31
N PHE A 106 -7.70 -15.14 4.39
CA PHE A 106 -7.87 -14.68 3.02
C PHE A 106 -9.35 -14.61 2.64
N THR A 107 -9.74 -13.58 1.90
CA THR A 107 -11.08 -13.41 1.34
C THR A 107 -10.97 -12.74 -0.02
N SER A 108 -11.55 -13.36 -1.05
CA SER A 108 -11.60 -12.80 -2.40
C SER A 108 -13.02 -12.89 -2.97
N ALA A 109 -13.42 -11.87 -3.73
CA ALA A 109 -14.69 -11.88 -4.45
C ALA A 109 -14.57 -12.39 -5.91
N GLU A 110 -13.35 -12.50 -6.45
CA GLU A 110 -13.10 -12.91 -7.83
C GLU A 110 -11.99 -13.99 -7.91
N GLN A 111 -10.87 -13.71 -8.59
CA GLN A 111 -9.81 -14.69 -8.83
C GLN A 111 -8.67 -14.54 -7.81
N ALA A 112 -8.29 -15.65 -7.19
CA ALA A 112 -7.22 -15.69 -6.20
C ALA A 112 -6.30 -16.90 -6.39
N MET A 113 -5.01 -16.63 -6.55
CA MET A 113 -3.95 -17.65 -6.52
C MET A 113 -3.11 -17.43 -5.27
N CYS A 114 -3.45 -18.17 -4.23
CA CYS A 114 -2.91 -17.95 -2.91
C CYS A 114 -2.36 -19.24 -2.31
N GLN A 115 -1.05 -19.27 -2.07
CA GLN A 115 -0.40 -20.35 -1.34
C GLN A 115 -0.47 -20.04 0.15
N SER A 116 -0.63 -21.06 0.98
CA SER A 116 -0.52 -20.94 2.43
C SER A 116 0.65 -21.80 2.88
N GLN A 117 1.77 -21.17 3.28
CA GLN A 117 2.80 -21.85 4.05
C GLN A 117 2.30 -21.93 5.49
N CYS A 118 1.75 -23.10 5.87
CA CYS A 118 1.62 -23.48 7.27
C CYS A 118 3.01 -23.80 7.84
#